data_AF-A0A7H2U0C8-F1
#
_entry.id   AF-A0A7H2U0C8-F1
#
_cell.length_a   1.000
_cell.length_b   1.000
_cell.length_c   1.000
_cell.angle_alpha   90.00
_cell.angle_beta   90.00
_cell.angle_gamma   90.00
#
_symmetry.space_group_name_H-M   'P 1'
#
loop_
_entity.id
_entity.type
_entity.pdbx_description
1 polymer ?
#
loop_
_entity_poly.entity_id
_entity_poly.type
_entity_poly.pdbx_seq_one_letter_code
_entity_poly.pdbx_strand_id
1 'polypeptide(L)' 'MKVITKSKDEGLLLAELENAISELFEKYKQDAHALTLMGDLDKSRVYNGIANQLDHLLKGGA' A
#
# COMPACT_ATOMS: atom_id res chain seq x y z
N MET A 1 34.43 11.80 17.01
CA MET A 1 34.14 11.47 15.59
C MET A 1 33.01 10.44 15.54
N LYS A 2 31.79 10.86 15.16
CA LYS A 2 30.76 10.11 14.42
C LYS A 2 29.47 10.95 14.44
N VAL A 3 29.23 11.67 13.36
CA VAL A 3 27.90 12.23 13.03
C VAL A 3 27.58 11.75 11.62
N ILE A 4 27.37 10.44 11.48
CA ILE A 4 26.90 9.82 10.24
C ILE A 4 26.00 8.65 10.64
N THR A 5 24.76 8.92 11.01
CA THR A 5 23.72 7.87 11.11
C THR A 5 22.32 8.34 10.71
N LYS A 6 21.95 9.62 10.89
CA LYS A 6 20.57 10.06 10.58
C LYS A 6 20.08 9.78 9.15
N SER A 7 20.94 9.92 8.14
CA SER A 7 20.51 9.82 6.73
C SER A 7 20.39 8.39 6.18
N LYS A 8 20.97 7.38 6.85
CA LYS A 8 20.96 6.00 6.36
C LYS A 8 19.74 5.21 6.86
N ASP A 9 19.25 5.56 8.04
CA ASP A 9 18.09 4.93 8.68
C ASP A 9 16.76 5.44 8.10
N GLU A 10 16.69 6.72 7.70
CA GLU A 10 15.50 7.30 7.05
C GLU A 10 15.21 6.67 5.67
N GLY A 11 16.25 6.35 4.89
CA GLY A 11 16.09 5.65 3.62
C GLY A 11 15.63 4.20 3.78
N LEU A 12 16.00 3.55 4.88
CA LEU A 12 15.53 2.21 5.21
C LEU A 12 14.05 2.25 5.62
N LEU A 13 13.67 3.21 6.47
CA LEU A 13 12.30 3.42 6.92
C LEU A 13 11.34 3.76 5.76
N LEU A 14 11.82 4.53 4.77
CA LEU A 14 11.03 4.84 3.58
C LEU A 14 10.79 3.58 2.73
N ALA A 15 11.82 2.78 2.48
CA ALA A 15 11.69 1.53 1.72
C ALA A 15 10.79 0.51 2.44
N GLU A 16 10.87 0.40 3.76
CA GLU A 16 9.97 -0.43 4.57
C GLU A 16 8.51 0.05 4.47
N LEU A 17 8.29 1.36 4.49
CA LEU A 17 6.97 1.95 4.33
C LEU A 17 6.40 1.70 2.93
N GLU A 18 7.19 1.91 1.88
CA GLU A 18 6.80 1.61 0.50
C GLU A 18 6.45 0.12 0.32
N ASN A 19 7.23 -0.77 0.93
CA ASN A 19 6.93 -2.20 0.92
C ASN A 19 5.61 -2.52 1.66
N ALA A 20 5.40 -1.97 2.85
CA ALA A 20 4.17 -2.19 3.61
C ALA A 20 2.91 -1.67 2.87
N ILE A 21 3.02 -0.53 2.18
CA ILE A 21 1.94 0.01 1.35
C ILE A 21 1.68 -0.90 0.14
N SER A 22 2.73 -1.44 -0.48
CA SER A 22 2.64 -2.38 -1.61
C SER A 22 1.97 -3.69 -1.23
N GLU A 23 2.32 -4.25 -0.07
CA GLU A 23 1.66 -5.44 0.49
C GLU A 23 0.17 -5.18 0.77
N LEU A 24 -0.15 -4.01 1.34
CA LEU A 24 -1.52 -3.63 1.61
C LEU A 24 -2.34 -3.44 0.33
N PHE A 25 -1.73 -2.82 -0.70
CA PHE A 25 -2.32 -2.66 -2.02
C PHE A 25 -2.73 -4.00 -2.63
N GLU A 26 -1.79 -4.96 -2.71
CA GLU A 26 -2.07 -6.27 -3.29
C GLU A 26 -3.10 -7.04 -2.45
N LYS A 27 -3.06 -6.93 -1.13
CA LYS A 27 -4.08 -7.54 -0.27
C LYS A 27 -5.48 -7.01 -0.55
N TYR A 28 -5.68 -5.69 -0.59
CA TYR A 28 -7.00 -5.11 -0.86
C TYR A 28 -7.51 -5.44 -2.26
N LYS A 29 -6.63 -5.51 -3.25
CA LYS A 29 -6.95 -5.93 -4.61
C LYS A 29 -7.41 -7.39 -4.68
N GLN A 30 -6.70 -8.30 -4.00
CA GLN A 30 -7.07 -9.72 -3.91
C GLN A 30 -8.39 -9.91 -3.15
N ASP A 31 -8.56 -9.23 -2.02
CA ASP A 31 -9.77 -9.30 -1.21
C ASP A 31 -10.98 -8.72 -1.98
N ALA A 32 -10.82 -7.63 -2.73
CA ALA A 32 -11.88 -7.09 -3.58
C ALA A 32 -12.31 -8.10 -4.66
N HIS A 33 -11.35 -8.78 -5.28
CA HIS A 33 -11.63 -9.83 -6.26
C HIS A 33 -12.38 -11.01 -5.62
N ALA A 34 -11.95 -11.47 -4.44
CA ALA A 34 -12.65 -12.53 -3.70
C ALA A 34 -14.09 -12.14 -3.33
N LEU A 35 -14.30 -10.91 -2.83
CA LEU A 35 -15.62 -10.39 -2.51
C LEU A 35 -16.53 -10.31 -3.74
N THR A 36 -15.97 -9.98 -4.90
CA THR A 36 -16.69 -9.99 -6.17
C THR A 36 -17.17 -11.40 -6.52
N LEU A 37 -16.30 -12.41 -6.38
CA LEU A 37 -16.67 -13.81 -6.62
C LEU A 37 -17.73 -14.32 -5.63
N MET A 38 -17.72 -13.81 -4.39
CA MET A 38 -18.70 -14.14 -3.35
C MET A 38 -20.02 -13.37 -3.50
N GLY A 39 -20.10 -12.37 -4.40
CA GLY A 39 -21.29 -11.54 -4.62
C GLY A 39 -21.44 -10.35 -3.66
N ASP A 40 -20.46 -10.09 -2.79
CA ASP A 40 -20.44 -8.91 -1.90
C ASP A 40 -19.87 -7.69 -2.66
N LEU A 41 -20.69 -7.15 -3.56
CA LEU A 41 -20.26 -6.10 -4.49
C LEU A 41 -20.02 -4.75 -3.80
N ASP A 42 -20.78 -4.42 -2.76
CA ASP A 42 -20.60 -3.16 -2.04
C ASP A 42 -19.26 -3.14 -1.32
N LYS A 43 -18.89 -4.23 -0.64
CA LYS A 43 -17.60 -4.36 0.03
C LYS A 43 -16.45 -4.46 -0.98
N SER A 44 -16.65 -5.18 -2.08
CA SER A 44 -15.69 -5.23 -3.18
C SER A 44 -15.33 -3.83 -3.70
N ARG A 45 -16.33 -2.97 -3.94
CA ARG A 45 -16.12 -1.59 -4.40
C ARG A 45 -15.30 -0.76 -3.41
N VAL A 46 -15.58 -0.87 -2.11
CA VAL A 46 -14.81 -0.19 -1.07
C VAL A 46 -13.34 -0.63 -1.10
N TYR A 47 -13.10 -1.94 -1.16
CA TYR A 47 -11.74 -2.49 -1.15
C TYR A 47 -10.95 -2.12 -2.41
N ASN A 48 -11.61 -2.11 -3.57
CA ASN A 48 -11.03 -1.63 -4.81
C ASN A 48 -10.65 -0.13 -4.72
N GLY A 49 -11.53 0.69 -4.14
CA GLY A 49 -11.25 2.11 -3.88
C GLY A 49 -10.00 2.31 -3.03
N ILE A 50 -9.86 1.53 -1.94
CA ILE A 50 -8.67 1.56 -1.08
C ILE A 50 -7.42 1.14 -1.87
N ALA A 51 -7.48 0.06 -2.65
CA ALA A 51 -6.36 -0.36 -3.48
C ALA A 51 -5.91 0.75 -4.46
N ASN A 52 -6.85 1.44 -5.11
CA ASN A 52 -6.50 2.55 -6.01
C ASN A 52 -5.83 3.72 -5.27
N GLN A 53 -6.28 4.03 -4.04
CA GLN A 53 -5.63 5.06 -3.21
C GLN A 53 -4.20 4.67 -2.83
N LEU A 54 -3.95 3.40 -2.51
CA LEU A 54 -2.62 2.90 -2.19
C LEU A 54 -1.69 2.89 -3.42
N ASP A 55 -2.20 2.51 -4.59
CA ASP A 55 -1.46 2.57 -5.86
C ASP A 55 -1.07 4.01 -6.23
N HIS A 56 -1.98 4.97 -6.03
CA HIS A 56 -1.68 6.39 -6.22
C HIS A 56 -0.60 6.89 -5.26
N LEU A 57 -0.61 6.44 -4.01
CA LEU A 57 0.39 6.79 -3.02
C LEU A 57 1.78 6.24 -3.40
N LEU A 58 1.86 4.98 -3.85
CA LEU A 58 3.10 4.35 -4.31
C LEU A 58 3.70 5.03 -5.55
N LYS A 59 2.87 5.61 -6.41
CA LYS A 59 3.30 6.34 -7.61
C LYS A 59 3.78 7.76 -7.34
N GLY A 60 3.83 8.18 -6.07
CA GLY A 60 4.40 9.46 -5.66
C GLY A 60 3.39 10.57 -5.40
N GLY A 61 2.07 10.30 -5.44
CA GLY A 61 0.99 11.18 -4.97
C GLY A 61 0.92 12.59 -5.60
N ALA A 62 -0.19 12.84 -6.32
CA ALA A 62 -0.56 14.04 -7.10
C ALA A 62 -0.01 14.10 -8.53
#